data_AF-A0A9D7XE51-F1
#
_entry.id   AF-A0A9D7XE51-F1
#
_cell.length_a   1.000
_cell.length_b   1.000
_cell.length_c   1.000
_cell.angle_alpha   90.00
_cell.angle_beta   90.00
_cell.angle_gamma   90.00
#
_symmetry.space_group_name_H-M   'P 1'
#
loop_
_entity.id
_entity.type
_entity.pdbx_description
1 polymer ?
#
loop_
_entity_poly.entity_id
_entity_poly.type
_entity_poly.pdbx_seq_one_letter_code
_entity_poly.pdbx_strand_id
1 'polypeptide(L)'
;MNIKLYIPLNTYLTCLVLLSIFIACVSNKNYILPKGLSTSQKKDFVLQFNQGRTLYDLNCANCHNKIINNKVVEPDFTVEQFEIYKIRIKNEPHVTSLGPQQITPTEMNKILFFFINKKKTKQTPQQLLNI
;
A
#
# COMPACT_ATOMS: atom_id res chain seq x y z
N MET A 1 -13.37 -33.12 -43.41
CA MET A 1 -12.30 -32.39 -44.12
C MET A 1 -11.34 -31.85 -43.08
N ASN A 2 -10.16 -32.47 -42.92
CA ASN A 2 -9.20 -32.13 -41.87
C ASN A 2 -8.08 -31.26 -42.45
N ILE A 3 -8.09 -29.97 -42.12
CA ILE A 3 -7.03 -29.04 -42.52
C ILE A 3 -5.91 -29.16 -41.50
N LYS A 4 -4.79 -29.78 -41.88
CA LYS A 4 -3.56 -29.79 -41.06
C LYS A 4 -2.81 -28.49 -41.29
N LEU A 5 -2.91 -27.56 -40.35
CA LEU A 5 -2.11 -26.33 -40.34
C LEU A 5 -0.65 -26.69 -39.99
N TYR A 6 0.28 -26.46 -40.92
CA TYR A 6 1.71 -26.59 -40.68
C TYR A 6 2.26 -25.21 -40.32
N ILE A 7 2.59 -25.01 -39.05
CA ILE A 7 3.23 -23.76 -38.58
C ILE A 7 4.73 -24.04 -38.43
N PRO A 8 5.61 -23.28 -39.10
CA PRO A 8 7.05 -23.49 -39.01
C PRO A 8 7.58 -23.25 -37.59
N LEU A 9 8.56 -24.06 -37.16
CA LEU A 9 9.18 -23.95 -35.83
C LEU A 9 9.76 -22.55 -35.55
N ASN A 10 10.30 -21.88 -36.57
CA ASN A 10 10.81 -20.51 -36.46
C ASN A 10 9.70 -19.48 -36.17
N THR A 11 8.48 -19.70 -36.68
CA THR A 11 7.33 -18.83 -36.43
C THR A 11 6.85 -18.98 -34.98
N TYR A 12 7.00 -20.17 -34.40
CA TYR A 12 6.71 -20.40 -32.98
C TYR A 12 7.70 -19.67 -32.06
N LEU A 13 8.99 -19.71 -32.42
CA LEU A 13 10.06 -19.05 -31.66
C LEU A 13 9.91 -17.52 -31.67
N THR A 14 9.57 -16.93 -32.82
CA THR A 14 9.34 -15.49 -32.93
C THR A 14 8.08 -15.05 -32.18
N CYS A 15 7.00 -15.84 -32.18
CA CYS A 15 5.82 -15.56 -31.36
C CYS A 15 6.13 -15.60 -29.85
N LEU A 16 6.94 -16.55 -29.37
CA LEU A 16 7.34 -16.65 -27.97
C LEU A 16 8.19 -15.45 -27.51
N VAL A 17 9.11 -14.99 -28.36
CA VAL A 17 9.93 -13.80 -28.09
C VAL A 17 9.10 -12.52 -28.12
N LEU A 18 8.11 -12.41 -29.01
CA LEU A 18 7.21 -11.26 -29.03
C LEU A 18 6.26 -11.23 -27.81
N LEU A 19 5.84 -12.40 -27.30
CA LEU A 19 4.94 -12.50 -26.15
C LEU A 19 5.60 -12.06 -24.83
N SER A 20 6.91 -12.25 -24.68
CA SER A 20 7.64 -11.86 -23.46
C SER A 20 7.79 -10.34 -23.30
N ILE A 21 7.68 -9.56 -24.38
CA ILE A 21 7.81 -8.10 -24.36
C ILE A 21 6.54 -7.42 -23.79
N PHE A 22 5.38 -8.09 -23.86
CA PHE A 22 4.11 -7.54 -23.39
C PHE A 22 3.85 -7.71 -21.89
N ILE A 23 4.74 -8.37 -21.15
CA ILE A 23 4.70 -8.47 -19.68
C ILE A 23 5.37 -7.22 -19.05
N ALA A 24 5.29 -6.07 -19.72
CA ALA A 24 5.74 -4.81 -19.15
C ALA A 24 4.85 -4.46 -17.94
N CYS A 25 5.49 -4.35 -16.77
CA CYS A 25 4.88 -4.15 -15.47
C CYS A 25 3.90 -2.97 -15.43
N VAL A 26 2.60 -3.25 -15.35
CA VAL A 26 1.60 -2.27 -14.90
C VAL A 26 1.79 -2.05 -13.40
N SER A 27 2.54 -1.02 -13.02
CA SER A 27 2.66 -0.60 -11.61
C SER A 27 1.35 0.06 -11.16
N ASN A 28 0.52 -0.68 -10.43
CA ASN A 28 -0.67 -0.12 -9.81
C ASN A 28 -0.27 0.73 -8.59
N LYS A 29 -0.24 2.05 -8.78
CA LYS A 29 0.05 3.01 -7.71
C LYS A 29 -1.06 2.98 -6.67
N ASN A 30 -0.74 2.63 -5.43
CA ASN A 30 -1.65 2.55 -4.29
C ASN A 30 -1.72 3.87 -3.48
N TYR A 31 -1.17 4.97 -4.01
CA TYR A 31 -1.15 6.29 -3.37
C TYR A 31 -1.89 7.35 -4.21
N ILE A 32 -2.22 8.47 -3.56
CA ILE A 32 -2.81 9.67 -4.14
C ILE A 32 -1.73 10.75 -4.18
N LEU A 33 -1.25 11.10 -5.38
CA LEU A 33 -0.27 12.19 -5.53
C LEU A 33 -0.97 13.56 -5.51
N PRO A 34 -0.47 14.52 -4.73
CA PRO A 34 -0.87 15.92 -4.84
C PRO A 34 -0.62 16.46 -6.26
N LYS A 35 -1.52 17.31 -6.74
CA LYS A 35 -1.33 18.03 -8.01
C LYS A 35 -0.22 19.08 -7.84
N GLY A 36 0.49 19.40 -8.93
CA GLY A 36 1.48 20.47 -8.94
C GLY A 36 2.88 20.11 -8.43
N LEU A 37 3.14 18.87 -8.01
CA LEU A 37 4.48 18.44 -7.60
C LEU A 37 5.45 18.38 -8.79
N SER A 38 6.65 18.91 -8.59
CA SER A 38 7.78 18.75 -9.50
C SER A 38 8.22 17.27 -9.57
N THR A 39 9.04 16.92 -10.56
CA THR A 39 9.57 15.55 -10.69
C THR A 39 10.36 15.12 -9.46
N SER A 40 11.16 16.01 -8.86
CA SER A 40 11.89 15.71 -7.62
C SER A 40 10.94 15.46 -6.46
N GLN A 41 9.98 16.36 -6.26
CA GLN A 41 9.00 16.24 -5.16
C GLN A 41 8.15 14.97 -5.27
N LYS A 42 7.84 14.51 -6.50
CA LYS A 42 7.16 13.22 -6.71
C LYS A 42 8.02 12.04 -6.25
N LYS A 43 9.33 12.07 -6.48
CA LYS A 43 10.25 11.01 -6.01
C LYS A 43 10.31 10.99 -4.49
N ASP A 44 10.47 12.15 -3.86
CA ASP A 44 10.52 12.28 -2.41
C ASP A 44 9.20 11.84 -1.75
N PHE A 45 8.07 12.21 -2.36
CA PHE A 45 6.75 11.76 -1.94
C PHE A 45 6.63 10.24 -1.92
N VAL A 46 7.04 9.58 -3.01
CA VAL A 46 6.98 8.12 -3.13
C VAL A 46 7.90 7.46 -2.11
N LEU A 47 9.10 8.02 -1.90
CA LEU A 47 10.03 7.53 -0.89
C LEU A 47 9.42 7.59 0.51
N GLN A 48 8.83 8.73 0.90
CA GLN A 48 8.20 8.89 2.20
C GLN A 48 6.98 7.97 2.37
N PHE A 49 6.16 7.83 1.34
CA PHE A 49 5.02 6.91 1.33
C PHE A 49 5.47 5.47 1.57
N ASN A 50 6.49 5.02 0.86
CA ASN A 50 7.01 3.66 0.99
C ASN A 50 7.66 3.43 2.36
N GLN A 51 8.41 4.40 2.89
CA GLN A 51 8.98 4.32 4.24
C GLN A 51 7.88 4.18 5.30
N GLY A 52 6.82 4.97 5.19
CA GLY A 52 5.66 4.88 6.08
C GLY A 52 4.97 3.52 6.01
N ARG A 53 4.83 2.97 4.80
CA ARG A 53 4.29 1.63 4.59
C ARG A 53 5.13 0.56 5.28
N THR A 54 6.45 0.55 5.05
CA THR A 54 7.35 -0.43 5.67
C THR A 54 7.30 -0.36 7.19
N LEU A 55 7.29 0.86 7.76
CA LEU A 55 7.19 1.04 9.20
C LEU A 55 5.86 0.49 9.76
N TYR A 56 4.75 0.69 9.04
CA TYR A 56 3.47 0.10 9.41
C TYR A 56 3.51 -1.44 9.36
N ASP A 57 4.06 -2.02 8.29
CA ASP A 57 4.14 -3.47 8.13
C ASP A 57 4.95 -4.14 9.25
N LEU A 58 6.05 -3.49 9.68
CA LEU A 58 6.94 -4.03 10.72
C LEU A 58 6.37 -3.92 12.14
N ASN A 59 5.60 -2.86 12.42
CA ASN A 59 5.26 -2.51 13.81
C ASN A 59 3.75 -2.54 14.12
N CYS A 60 2.88 -2.55 13.11
CA CYS A 60 1.45 -2.30 13.31
C CYS A 60 0.56 -3.32 12.58
N ALA A 61 0.99 -3.82 11.42
CA ALA A 61 0.19 -4.68 10.56
C ALA A 61 -0.32 -5.95 11.25
N ASN A 62 0.49 -6.57 12.11
CA ASN A 62 0.14 -7.82 12.79
C ASN A 62 -1.11 -7.69 13.69
N CYS A 63 -1.34 -6.52 14.27
CA CYS A 63 -2.48 -6.27 15.15
C CYS A 63 -3.63 -5.55 14.43
N HIS A 64 -3.33 -4.70 13.45
CA HIS A 64 -4.32 -3.80 12.85
C HIS A 64 -4.89 -4.28 11.52
N ASN A 65 -4.22 -5.21 10.83
CA ASN A 65 -4.79 -5.80 9.62
C ASN A 65 -5.95 -6.74 9.97
N LYS A 66 -6.94 -6.79 9.09
CA LYS A 66 -8.02 -7.77 9.13
C LYS A 66 -7.87 -8.75 7.97
N ILE A 67 -8.27 -10.00 8.18
CA ILE A 67 -8.40 -10.96 7.08
C ILE A 67 -9.86 -10.98 6.65
N ILE A 68 -10.14 -10.59 5.40
CA ILE A 68 -11.48 -10.64 4.82
C ILE A 68 -11.42 -11.39 3.49
N ASN A 69 -12.22 -12.44 3.33
CA ASN A 69 -12.22 -13.29 2.13
C ASN A 69 -10.81 -13.78 1.75
N ASN A 70 -10.04 -14.28 2.75
CA ASN A 70 -8.65 -14.72 2.62
C ASN A 70 -7.67 -13.65 2.11
N LYS A 71 -8.03 -12.37 2.20
CA LYS A 71 -7.15 -11.24 1.85
C LYS A 71 -6.84 -10.42 3.08
N VAL A 72 -5.58 -10.03 3.21
CA VAL A 72 -5.14 -9.04 4.21
C VAL A 72 -5.68 -7.67 3.80
N VAL A 73 -6.45 -7.05 4.69
CA VAL A 73 -7.08 -5.75 4.49
C VAL A 73 -6.58 -4.80 5.58
N GLU A 74 -5.91 -3.75 5.14
CA GLU A 74 -5.49 -2.66 6.01
C GLU A 74 -6.68 -1.79 6.42
N PRO A 75 -6.64 -1.22 7.63
CA PRO A 75 -7.68 -0.31 8.09
C PRO A 75 -7.71 0.98 7.25
N ASP A 76 -8.90 1.52 7.06
CA ASP A 76 -9.12 2.85 6.49
C ASP A 76 -9.47 3.82 7.61
N PHE A 77 -8.44 4.29 8.32
CA PHE A 77 -8.64 5.26 9.41
C PHE A 77 -9.16 6.61 8.89
N THR A 78 -9.97 7.28 9.71
CA THR A 78 -10.43 8.66 9.48
C THR A 78 -9.35 9.68 9.87
N VAL A 79 -9.52 10.93 9.43
CA VAL A 79 -8.58 12.01 9.80
C VAL A 79 -8.60 12.25 11.31
N GLU A 80 -9.78 12.21 11.92
CA GLU A 80 -9.97 12.40 13.36
C GLU A 80 -9.26 11.31 14.17
N GLN A 81 -9.33 10.05 13.71
CA GLN A 81 -8.60 8.94 14.34
C GLN A 81 -7.09 9.20 14.33
N PHE A 82 -6.55 9.83 13.28
CA PHE A 82 -5.13 10.19 13.23
C PHE A 82 -4.78 11.37 14.15
N GLU A 83 -5.62 12.39 14.24
CA GLU A 83 -5.37 13.51 15.15
C GLU A 83 -5.35 13.06 16.61
N ILE A 84 -6.22 12.13 17.00
CA ILE A 84 -6.20 11.52 18.34
C ILE A 84 -4.85 10.80 18.58
N TYR A 85 -4.34 10.05 17.58
CA TYR A 85 -3.04 9.40 17.68
C TYR A 85 -1.88 10.41 17.83
N LYS A 86 -1.90 11.50 17.07
CA LYS A 86 -0.88 12.56 17.19
C LYS A 86 -0.86 13.19 18.58
N ILE A 87 -2.03 13.42 19.18
CA ILE A 87 -2.15 13.96 20.54
C ILE A 87 -1.56 12.98 21.55
N ARG A 88 -1.89 11.69 21.46
CA ARG A 88 -1.39 10.66 22.38
C ARG A 88 0.13 10.52 22.35
N ILE A 89 0.75 10.68 21.19
CA ILE A 89 2.21 10.54 21.02
C ILE A 89 2.98 11.75 21.51
N LYS A 90 2.37 12.94 21.48
CA LYS A 90 2.98 14.17 22.01
C LYS A 90 2.97 14.25 23.54
N ASN A 91 2.14 13.45 24.21
CA ASN A 91 2.02 13.45 25.66
C ASN A 91 2.90 12.33 26.25
N GLU A 92 4.08 12.68 26.77
CA GLU A 92 5.09 11.75 27.32
C GLU A 92 4.56 10.64 28.25
N PRO A 93 3.62 10.87 29.20
CA PRO A 93 3.19 9.80 30.09
C PRO A 93 2.34 8.69 29.43
N HIS A 94 1.97 8.83 28.14
CA HIS A 94 1.23 7.79 27.41
C HIS A 94 2.12 6.80 26.65
N VAL A 95 3.41 7.11 26.46
CA VAL A 95 4.34 6.26 25.68
C VAL A 95 4.71 4.97 26.42
N THR A 96 4.58 4.96 27.75
CA THR A 96 4.90 3.81 28.63
C THR A 96 3.89 2.66 28.59
N SER A 97 2.69 2.85 28.03
CA SER A 97 1.66 1.80 27.94
C SER A 97 1.55 1.13 26.57
N LEU A 98 2.21 1.69 25.56
CA LEU A 98 2.33 1.06 24.25
C LEU A 98 3.49 0.07 24.34
N GLY A 99 3.26 -1.18 23.95
CA GLY A 99 4.19 -2.29 24.15
C GLY A 99 5.61 -2.10 23.59
N PRO A 100 6.47 -3.12 23.67
CA PRO A 100 7.93 -3.00 23.47
C PRO A 100 8.40 -2.50 22.09
N GLN A 101 7.51 -2.34 21.11
CA GLN A 101 7.81 -1.69 19.83
C GLN A 101 7.58 -0.19 19.94
N GLN A 102 8.58 0.52 20.48
CA GLN A 102 8.55 1.98 20.54
C GLN A 102 8.91 2.56 19.18
N ILE A 103 7.89 2.84 18.38
CA ILE A 103 8.01 3.64 17.16
C ILE A 103 8.26 5.09 17.59
N THR A 104 9.31 5.72 17.08
CA THR A 104 9.60 7.14 17.38
C THR A 104 8.52 8.06 16.80
N PRO A 105 8.35 9.29 17.34
CA PRO A 105 7.41 10.27 16.77
C PRO A 105 7.64 10.53 15.26
N THR A 106 8.90 10.53 14.82
CA THR A 106 9.27 10.70 13.41
C THR A 106 8.81 9.54 12.54
N GLU A 107 9.03 8.30 13.00
CA GLU A 107 8.56 7.11 12.30
C GLU A 107 7.03 7.05 12.27
N MET A 108 6.36 7.43 13.36
CA MET A 108 4.91 7.55 13.35
C MET A 108 4.44 8.55 12.29
N ASN A 109 5.05 9.73 12.19
CA ASN A 109 4.67 10.71 11.17
C ASN A 109 4.76 10.14 9.75
N LYS A 110 5.71 9.23 9.48
CA LYS A 110 5.79 8.52 8.20
C LYS A 110 4.63 7.53 8.03
N ILE A 111 4.26 6.78 9.07
CA ILE A 111 3.09 5.88 9.05
C ILE A 111 1.80 6.69 8.77
N LEU A 112 1.63 7.83 9.44
CA LEU A 112 0.50 8.73 9.21
C LEU A 112 0.50 9.25 7.77
N PHE A 113 1.66 9.66 7.26
CA PHE A 113 1.81 10.09 5.87
C PHE A 113 1.39 8.99 4.89
N PHE A 114 1.78 7.74 5.12
CA PHE A 114 1.32 6.60 4.32
C PHE A 114 -0.21 6.51 4.32
N PHE A 115 -0.86 6.51 5.48
CA PHE A 115 -2.30 6.33 5.57
C PHE A 115 -3.14 7.49 5.01
N ILE A 116 -2.67 8.73 5.19
CA ILE A 116 -3.34 9.92 4.64
C ILE A 116 -3.34 9.86 3.11
N ASN A 117 -2.25 9.35 2.53
CA ASN A 117 -2.04 9.34 1.09
C ASN A 117 -2.38 8.01 0.41
N LYS A 118 -2.72 6.95 1.16
CA LYS A 118 -3.12 5.67 0.55
C LYS A 118 -4.49 5.81 -0.11
N LYS A 119 -4.69 5.10 -1.22
CA LYS A 119 -6.03 4.91 -1.77
C LYS A 119 -6.87 4.12 -0.76
N LYS A 120 -8.03 4.65 -0.41
CA LYS A 120 -8.99 3.95 0.46
C LYS A 120 -9.51 2.71 -0.27
N THR A 121 -9.69 1.64 0.47
CA THR A 121 -10.31 0.43 -0.06
C THR A 121 -11.77 0.74 -0.31
N LYS A 122 -12.32 0.32 -1.47
CA LYS A 122 -13.76 0.34 -1.70
C LYS A 122 -14.40 -0.77 -0.86
N GLN A 123 -14.46 -0.59 0.45
CA GLN A 123 -15.18 -1.52 1.31
C GLN A 123 -16.68 -1.33 1.08
N THR A 124 -17.40 -2.42 0.80
CA THR A 124 -18.86 -2.41 0.72
C THR A 124 -19.46 -2.23 2.12
N PRO A 125 -20.63 -1.57 2.27
CA PRO A 125 -21.21 -1.21 3.58
C PRO A 125 -21.29 -2.34 4.61
N GLN A 126 -21.42 -3.61 4.20
CA GLN A 126 -21.40 -4.74 5.14
C GLN A 126 -20.09 -4.91 5.93
N GLN A 127 -18.98 -4.31 5.51
CA GLN A 127 -17.69 -4.40 6.21
C GLN A 127 -17.52 -3.37 7.34
N LEU A 128 -18.44 -2.41 7.48
CA LEU A 128 -18.45 -1.36 8.50
C LEU A 128 -19.27 -1.72 9.76
N LEU A 129 -20.01 -2.83 9.74
CA LEU A 129 -20.97 -3.20 10.80
C LEU A 129 -20.39 -4.08 11.92
N ASN A 130 -19.11 -4.46 11.83
CA ASN A 130 -18.41 -5.24 12.87
C ASN A 130 -17.35 -4.38 13.58
N ILE A 131 -17.75 -3.18 14.02
CA ILE A 131 -16.96 -2.30 14.89
C ILE A 131 -17.59 -2.34 16.28
#